data_AF-A0A0K6GYM9-F1
#
_entry.id   AF-A0A0K6GYM9-F1
#
_cell.length_a   1.000
_cell.length_b   1.000
_cell.length_c   1.000
_cell.angle_alpha   90.00
_cell.angle_beta   90.00
_cell.angle_gamma   90.00
#
_symmetry.space_group_name_H-M   'P 1'
#
loop_
_entity.id
_entity.type
_entity.pdbx_description
1 polymer ?
#
loop_
_entity_poly.entity_id
_entity_poly.type
_entity_poly.pdbx_seq_one_letter_code
_entity_poly.pdbx_strand_id
1 'polypeptide(L)'
;MSTLHTVVSKLTVMSLLILLSACGAERQAPEQELRLQQVRDIDRQQLPGAGWALSNSVIQLSFCRDRVNTALLAEREELRRWRLVGETSAFPPGRDEGLQQLADLYMKHNVLLYQLSGNFGSQVYQLAYRPNEPEPNIINAFAKIGRDTSICYSSLDAND
;
A
#
# COMPACT_ATOMS: atom_id res chain seq x y z
N MET A 1 -26.52 -59.50 -38.14
CA MET A 1 -27.34 -58.38 -37.62
C MET A 1 -27.25 -58.43 -36.11
N SER A 2 -26.86 -57.43 -35.33
CA SER A 2 -26.47 -56.05 -35.61
C SER A 2 -25.55 -55.64 -34.45
N THR A 3 -24.47 -54.93 -34.76
CA THR A 3 -23.45 -54.40 -33.86
C THR A 3 -24.05 -53.33 -32.94
N LEU A 4 -24.26 -53.64 -31.66
CA LEU A 4 -24.86 -52.69 -30.71
C LEU A 4 -24.15 -52.64 -29.35
N HIS A 5 -22.82 -52.76 -29.30
CA HIS A 5 -22.07 -52.66 -28.04
C HIS A 5 -20.73 -51.94 -28.23
N THR A 6 -20.70 -50.73 -28.78
CA THR A 6 -19.41 -50.00 -28.85
C THR A 6 -19.51 -48.48 -29.05
N VAL A 7 -20.57 -47.81 -28.59
CA VAL A 7 -20.65 -46.33 -28.73
C VAL A 7 -20.76 -45.60 -27.38
N VAL A 8 -21.08 -46.28 -26.28
CA VAL A 8 -21.37 -45.60 -25.00
C VAL A 8 -20.12 -45.31 -24.15
N SER A 9 -18.96 -45.91 -24.47
CA SER A 9 -17.79 -45.88 -23.56
C SER A 9 -16.74 -44.80 -23.85
N LYS A 10 -16.84 -44.04 -24.95
CA LYS A 10 -15.78 -43.08 -25.33
C LYS A 10 -16.11 -41.61 -25.09
N LEU A 11 -17.38 -41.26 -24.80
CA LEU A 11 -17.76 -39.85 -24.58
C LEU A 11 -17.58 -39.37 -23.14
N THR A 12 -17.52 -40.26 -22.15
CA THR A 12 -17.50 -39.87 -20.73
C THR A 12 -16.13 -39.50 -20.19
N VAL A 13 -15.03 -39.83 -20.89
CA VAL A 13 -13.67 -39.51 -20.42
C VAL A 13 -13.25 -38.08 -20.82
N MET A 14 -13.82 -37.54 -21.90
CA MET A 14 -13.38 -36.23 -22.43
C MET A 14 -13.99 -35.04 -21.68
N SER A 15 -15.13 -35.22 -21.00
CA SER A 15 -15.77 -34.17 -20.20
C SER A 15 -15.11 -33.93 -18.83
N LEU A 16 -14.31 -34.89 -18.33
CA LEU A 16 -13.67 -34.76 -17.01
C LEU A 16 -12.34 -33.97 -17.08
N LEU A 17 -11.66 -33.97 -18.24
CA LEU A 17 -10.38 -33.28 -18.42
C LEU A 17 -10.53 -31.75 -18.60
N ILE A 18 -11.69 -31.27 -19.08
CA ILE A 18 -11.94 -29.83 -19.28
C ILE A 18 -12.31 -29.12 -17.97
N LEU A 19 -12.80 -29.87 -16.97
CA LEU A 19 -13.10 -29.34 -15.63
C LEU A 19 -11.86 -29.19 -14.74
N LEU A 20 -10.72 -29.79 -15.12
CA LEU A 20 -9.45 -29.66 -14.40
C LEU A 20 -8.57 -28.50 -14.89
N SER A 21 -8.85 -27.91 -16.05
CA SER A 21 -8.13 -26.73 -16.57
C SER A 21 -8.64 -25.39 -16.02
N ALA A 22 -9.67 -25.40 -15.16
CA ALA A 22 -10.20 -24.18 -14.53
C ALA A 22 -9.56 -23.84 -13.17
N CYS A 23 -8.62 -24.67 -12.68
CA CYS A 23 -7.94 -24.41 -11.42
C CYS A 23 -6.64 -23.63 -11.68
N GLY A 24 -6.66 -22.32 -11.38
CA GLY A 24 -5.45 -21.62 -10.97
C GLY A 24 -4.80 -20.65 -11.97
N ALA A 25 -5.57 -19.88 -12.73
CA ALA A 25 -5.07 -18.56 -13.12
C ALA A 25 -5.38 -17.58 -11.98
N GLU A 26 -4.53 -17.55 -10.95
CA GLU A 26 -4.49 -16.39 -10.05
C GLU A 26 -4.24 -15.17 -10.93
N ARG A 27 -5.28 -14.39 -11.21
CA ARG A 27 -5.12 -13.07 -11.82
C ARG A 27 -4.25 -12.28 -10.86
N GLN A 28 -2.97 -12.15 -11.16
CA GLN A 28 -2.08 -11.22 -10.47
C GLN A 28 -2.76 -9.86 -10.47
N ALA A 29 -3.00 -9.32 -9.28
CA ALA A 29 -3.55 -7.99 -9.14
C ALA A 29 -2.63 -6.99 -9.89
N PRO A 30 -3.18 -5.95 -10.52
CA PRO A 30 -2.37 -4.89 -11.13
C PRO A 30 -1.36 -4.35 -10.11
N GLU A 31 -0.14 -4.01 -10.56
CA GLU A 31 0.94 -3.54 -9.67
C GLU A 31 0.49 -2.41 -8.72
N GLN A 32 -0.35 -1.49 -9.22
CA GLN A 32 -0.90 -0.40 -8.41
C GLN A 32 -1.73 -0.89 -7.22
N GLU A 33 -2.55 -1.94 -7.39
CA GLU A 33 -3.34 -2.51 -6.30
C GLU A 33 -2.43 -3.17 -5.26
N LEU A 34 -1.34 -3.82 -5.68
CA LEU A 34 -0.37 -4.40 -4.77
C LEU A 34 0.33 -3.31 -3.93
N ARG A 35 0.73 -2.20 -4.55
CA ARG A 35 1.36 -1.06 -3.84
C ARG A 35 0.39 -0.40 -2.88
N LEU A 36 -0.87 -0.23 -3.28
CA LEU A 36 -1.92 0.30 -2.42
C LEU A 36 -2.18 -0.61 -1.23
N GLN A 37 -2.25 -1.92 -1.46
CA GLN A 37 -2.43 -2.90 -0.38
C GLN A 37 -1.26 -2.83 0.61
N GLN A 38 -0.02 -2.73 0.14
CA GLN A 38 1.15 -2.55 1.00
C GLN A 38 1.07 -1.27 1.84
N VAL A 39 0.66 -0.14 1.25
CA VAL A 39 0.45 1.12 1.98
C VAL A 39 -0.64 1.00 3.04
N ARG A 40 -1.79 0.40 2.70
CA ARG A 40 -2.88 0.13 3.66
C ARG A 40 -2.43 -0.80 4.78
N ASP A 41 -1.60 -1.79 4.47
CA ASP A 41 -1.10 -2.74 5.46
C ASP A 41 -0.19 -2.06 6.47
N ILE A 42 0.78 -1.25 6.02
CA ILE A 42 1.66 -0.54 6.95
C ILE A 42 0.92 0.54 7.73
N ASP A 43 -0.09 1.18 7.13
CA ASP A 43 -0.82 2.26 7.79
C ASP A 43 -1.64 1.77 9.00
N ARG A 44 -2.10 0.52 8.93
CA ARG A 44 -2.84 -0.16 10.01
C ARG A 44 -1.93 -0.73 11.10
N GLN A 45 -0.62 -0.81 10.87
CA GLN A 45 0.32 -1.43 11.79
C GLN A 45 1.03 -0.41 12.67
N GLN A 46 1.33 -0.82 13.90
CA GLN A 46 2.25 -0.09 14.76
C GLN A 46 3.68 -0.45 14.35
N LEU A 47 4.39 0.48 13.72
CA LEU A 47 5.81 0.33 13.38
C LEU A 47 6.72 0.99 14.45
N PRO A 48 7.94 0.46 14.69
CA PRO A 48 8.52 -0.75 14.07
C PRO A 48 7.85 -2.04 14.54
N GLY A 49 7.76 -3.04 13.67
CA GLY A 49 7.02 -4.30 13.92
C GLY A 49 6.60 -5.02 12.64
N ALA A 50 6.10 -6.25 12.75
CA ALA A 50 5.54 -7.04 11.62
C ALA A 50 6.44 -7.13 10.37
N GLY A 51 7.76 -7.18 10.56
CA GLY A 51 8.73 -7.25 9.47
C GLY A 51 8.99 -5.91 8.77
N TRP A 52 8.74 -4.79 9.45
CA TRP A 52 9.03 -3.43 9.00
C TRP A 52 9.87 -2.67 10.04
N ALA A 53 10.81 -1.89 9.53
CA ALA A 53 11.59 -0.90 10.27
C ALA A 53 11.26 0.51 9.75
N LEU A 54 11.62 1.53 10.53
CA LEU A 54 11.47 2.94 10.19
C LEU A 54 12.83 3.61 10.11
N SER A 55 13.00 4.52 9.15
CA SER A 55 14.21 5.35 9.05
C SER A 55 14.33 6.25 10.27
N ASN A 56 15.57 6.61 10.62
CA ASN A 56 15.83 7.51 11.75
C ASN A 56 15.50 8.98 11.45
N SER A 57 15.30 9.32 10.17
CA SER A 57 14.99 10.68 9.72
C SER A 57 13.53 10.82 9.25
N VAL A 58 13.05 12.05 9.30
CA VAL A 58 11.67 12.43 8.95
C VAL A 58 11.63 13.26 7.68
N ILE A 59 10.50 13.18 6.97
CA ILE A 59 10.15 14.09 5.86
C ILE A 59 8.79 14.71 6.17
N GLN A 60 8.69 16.02 6.06
CA GLN A 60 7.42 16.72 6.04
C GLN A 60 7.00 16.96 4.59
N LEU A 61 5.76 16.64 4.25
CA LEU A 61 5.19 16.85 2.92
C LEU A 61 3.83 17.52 3.01
N SER A 62 3.53 18.39 2.05
CA SER A 62 2.19 18.86 1.76
C SER A 62 1.82 18.51 0.33
N PHE A 63 0.64 17.92 0.15
CA PHE A 63 0.10 17.64 -1.18
C PHE A 63 -0.52 18.90 -1.78
N CYS A 64 -0.40 19.07 -3.09
CA CYS A 64 -1.02 20.18 -3.81
C CYS A 64 -2.55 20.15 -3.79
N ARG A 65 -3.16 19.01 -3.47
CA ARG A 65 -4.61 18.85 -3.40
C ARG A 65 -5.03 18.80 -1.94
N ASP A 66 -5.75 19.83 -1.48
CA ASP A 66 -6.19 19.97 -0.09
C ASP A 66 -6.97 18.75 0.43
N ARG A 67 -7.74 18.11 -0.45
CA ARG A 67 -8.49 16.89 -0.10
C ARG A 67 -7.59 15.74 0.34
N VAL A 68 -6.38 15.62 -0.21
CA VAL A 68 -5.40 14.60 0.19
C VAL A 68 -4.85 14.92 1.58
N ASN A 69 -4.49 16.19 1.84
CA ASN A 69 -4.06 16.61 3.17
C ASN A 69 -5.17 16.40 4.22
N THR A 70 -6.42 16.62 3.84
CA THR A 70 -7.59 16.38 4.71
C THR A 70 -7.83 14.89 4.94
N ALA A 71 -7.71 14.06 3.90
CA ALA A 71 -7.84 12.60 4.02
C ALA A 71 -6.77 11.99 4.92
N LEU A 72 -5.58 12.58 4.97
CA LEU A 72 -4.47 12.13 5.80
C LEU A 72 -4.42 12.82 7.17
N LEU A 73 -5.33 13.75 7.47
CA LEU A 73 -5.34 14.47 8.74
C LEU A 73 -5.47 13.47 9.90
N ALA A 74 -4.45 13.43 10.75
CA ALA A 74 -4.43 12.60 11.93
C ALA A 74 -3.31 13.06 12.87
N GLU A 75 -3.66 13.35 14.12
CA GLU A 75 -2.67 13.55 15.17
C GLU A 75 -1.94 12.23 15.48
N ARG A 76 -0.73 12.35 16.04
CA ARG A 76 0.08 11.18 16.42
C ARG A 76 -0.69 10.21 17.32
N GLU A 77 -1.46 10.77 18.26
CA GLU A 77 -2.26 10.01 19.21
C GLU A 77 -3.46 9.31 18.56
N GLU A 78 -4.06 9.93 17.55
CA GLU A 78 -5.12 9.31 16.76
C GLU A 78 -4.59 8.12 15.97
N LEU A 79 -3.50 8.32 15.24
CA LEU A 79 -2.84 7.24 14.48
C LEU A 79 -2.46 6.07 15.38
N ARG A 80 -1.91 6.34 16.57
CA ARG A 80 -1.57 5.31 17.55
C ARG A 80 -2.81 4.52 17.98
N ARG A 81 -3.93 5.19 18.29
CA ARG A 81 -5.17 4.52 18.70
C ARG A 81 -5.75 3.67 17.58
N TRP A 82 -5.78 4.17 16.34
CA TRP A 82 -6.31 3.42 15.20
C TRP A 82 -5.46 2.17 14.90
N ARG A 83 -4.13 2.30 14.95
CA ARG A 83 -3.18 1.19 14.75
C ARG A 83 -3.19 0.17 15.88
N LEU A 84 -3.54 0.59 17.10
CA LEU A 84 -3.73 -0.33 18.22
C LEU A 84 -4.94 -1.25 18.01
N VAL A 85 -6.02 -0.73 17.40
CA VAL A 85 -7.16 -1.56 16.98
C VAL A 85 -6.79 -2.42 15.77
N GLY A 86 -6.09 -1.83 14.79
CA GLY A 86 -5.58 -2.54 13.60
C GLY A 86 -6.63 -2.88 12.55
N GLU A 87 -7.90 -2.54 12.78
CA GLU A 87 -9.00 -2.72 11.84
C GLU A 87 -9.23 -1.47 10.99
N THR A 88 -9.62 -1.67 9.72
CA THR A 88 -9.92 -0.56 8.80
C THR A 88 -11.06 0.34 9.30
N SER A 89 -12.02 -0.22 10.05
CA SER A 89 -13.15 0.48 10.66
C SER A 89 -12.75 1.54 11.69
N ALA A 90 -11.54 1.44 12.26
CA ALA A 90 -11.02 2.42 13.22
C ALA A 90 -10.56 3.71 12.55
N PHE A 91 -10.30 3.68 11.24
CA PHE A 91 -9.80 4.82 10.47
C PHE A 91 -10.94 5.63 9.85
N PRO A 92 -10.76 6.94 9.60
CA PRO A 92 -11.77 7.77 8.95
C PRO A 92 -12.13 7.25 7.54
N PRO A 93 -13.41 7.35 7.12
CA PRO A 93 -13.87 6.80 5.85
C PRO A 93 -13.22 7.43 4.61
N GLY A 94 -12.72 8.66 4.70
CA GLY A 94 -12.03 9.36 3.61
C GLY A 94 -10.52 9.05 3.50
N ARG A 95 -9.95 8.28 4.43
CA ARG A 95 -8.50 8.08 4.52
C ARG A 95 -7.90 7.40 3.29
N ASP A 96 -8.68 6.54 2.64
CA ASP A 96 -8.22 5.75 1.49
C ASP A 96 -7.79 6.62 0.31
N GLU A 97 -8.39 7.80 0.12
CA GLU A 97 -7.95 8.76 -0.89
C GLU A 97 -6.52 9.25 -0.61
N GLY A 98 -6.20 9.48 0.66
CA GLY A 98 -4.85 9.82 1.09
C GLY A 98 -3.87 8.67 0.84
N LEU A 99 -4.26 7.45 1.22
CA LEU A 99 -3.44 6.25 1.04
C LEU A 99 -3.19 5.94 -0.43
N GLN A 100 -4.16 6.21 -1.32
CA GLN A 100 -3.98 6.10 -2.77
C GLN A 100 -2.88 7.03 -3.26
N GLN A 101 -2.87 8.30 -2.80
CA GLN A 101 -1.82 9.24 -3.18
C GLN A 101 -0.44 8.81 -2.66
N LEU A 102 -0.37 8.21 -1.46
CA LEU A 102 0.87 7.63 -0.92
C LEU A 102 1.31 6.40 -1.73
N ALA A 103 0.39 5.56 -2.19
CA ALA A 103 0.67 4.42 -3.05
C ALA A 103 1.21 4.85 -4.42
N ASP A 104 0.67 5.93 -4.98
CA ASP A 104 1.15 6.49 -6.24
C ASP A 104 2.59 7.01 -6.12
N LEU A 105 2.91 7.69 -5.01
CA LEU A 105 4.29 8.08 -4.70
C LEU A 105 5.20 6.87 -4.52
N TYR A 106 4.72 5.83 -3.83
CA TYR A 106 5.48 4.61 -3.61
C TYR A 106 5.78 3.90 -4.93
N MET A 107 4.79 3.75 -5.80
CA MET A 107 4.94 3.17 -7.13
C MET A 107 5.95 3.96 -7.98
N LYS A 108 5.87 5.29 -7.98
CA LYS A 108 6.69 6.13 -8.85
C LYS A 108 8.13 6.29 -8.37
N HIS A 109 8.35 6.38 -7.06
CA HIS A 109 9.66 6.74 -6.48
C HIS A 109 10.33 5.59 -5.74
N ASN A 110 9.61 4.48 -5.53
CA ASN A 110 10.00 3.37 -4.67
C ASN A 110 10.36 3.85 -3.25
N VAL A 111 9.55 4.75 -2.71
CA VAL A 111 9.66 5.24 -1.33
C VAL A 111 8.36 4.97 -0.59
N LEU A 112 8.42 4.14 0.45
CA LEU A 112 7.26 3.79 1.26
C LEU A 112 7.19 4.72 2.48
N LEU A 113 6.18 5.59 2.50
CA LEU A 113 5.99 6.59 3.55
C LEU A 113 5.09 6.03 4.66
N TYR A 114 5.55 6.13 5.91
CA TYR A 114 4.76 5.81 7.10
C TYR A 114 4.47 7.08 7.88
N GLN A 115 3.18 7.40 8.03
CA GLN A 115 2.74 8.64 8.65
C GLN A 115 2.92 8.61 10.17
N LEU A 116 3.60 9.63 10.70
CA LEU A 116 3.78 9.86 12.13
C LEU A 116 2.73 10.81 12.73
N SER A 117 2.32 11.80 11.94
CA SER A 117 1.28 12.78 12.27
C SER A 117 0.94 13.60 11.04
N GLY A 118 -0.09 14.44 11.15
CA GLY A 118 -0.29 15.55 10.24
C GLY A 118 -1.48 16.41 10.56
N ASN A 119 -1.55 17.53 9.85
CA ASN A 119 -2.55 18.58 10.02
C ASN A 119 -3.03 19.05 8.65
N PHE A 120 -3.83 20.12 8.59
CA PHE A 120 -4.36 20.65 7.34
C PHE A 120 -3.28 21.10 6.34
N GLY A 121 -2.13 21.57 6.84
CA GLY A 121 -1.07 22.15 6.00
C GLY A 121 0.00 21.15 5.57
N SER A 122 0.26 20.10 6.35
CA SER A 122 1.32 19.13 6.05
C SER A 122 1.23 17.88 6.91
N GLN A 123 1.88 16.83 6.43
CA GLN A 123 1.99 15.54 7.08
C GLN A 123 3.47 15.24 7.34
N VAL A 124 3.76 14.51 8.41
CA VAL A 124 5.12 14.09 8.81
C VAL A 124 5.26 12.59 8.64
N TYR A 125 6.33 12.15 7.98
CA TYR A 125 6.58 10.76 7.64
C TYR A 125 7.96 10.30 8.06
N GLN A 126 8.08 9.00 8.30
CA GLN A 126 9.33 8.25 8.19
C GLN A 126 9.27 7.31 6.99
N LEU A 127 10.43 6.82 6.56
CA LEU A 127 10.51 5.81 5.50
C LEU A 127 10.37 4.42 6.13
N ALA A 128 9.39 3.65 5.67
CA ALA A 128 9.26 2.25 6.04
C ALA A 128 10.09 1.38 5.10
N TYR A 129 10.81 0.41 5.66
CA TYR A 129 11.63 -0.53 4.90
C TYR A 129 11.69 -1.90 5.57
N ARG A 130 12.11 -2.92 4.83
CA ARG A 130 12.27 -4.26 5.39
C ARG A 130 13.57 -4.35 6.20
N PRO A 131 13.59 -4.94 7.40
CA PRO A 131 14.81 -5.02 8.23
C PRO A 131 15.98 -5.77 7.59
N ASN A 132 15.73 -6.60 6.58
CA ASN A 132 16.75 -7.30 5.80
C ASN A 132 17.26 -6.49 4.60
N GLU A 133 16.79 -5.27 4.42
CA GLU A 133 17.23 -4.31 3.40
C GLU A 133 18.00 -3.16 4.07
N PRO A 134 18.93 -2.51 3.35
CA PRO A 134 19.59 -1.31 3.87
C PRO A 134 18.57 -0.21 4.19
N GLU A 135 18.79 0.53 5.29
CA GLU A 135 17.99 1.71 5.61
C GLU A 135 17.99 2.68 4.40
N PRO A 136 16.81 3.12 3.92
CA PRO A 136 16.73 4.03 2.79
C PRO A 136 17.38 5.38 3.12
N ASN A 137 18.14 5.91 2.16
CA ASN A 137 18.73 7.24 2.30
C ASN A 137 17.65 8.33 2.17
N ILE A 138 17.40 9.05 3.27
CA ILE A 138 16.37 10.10 3.36
C ILE A 138 16.58 11.23 2.34
N ILE A 139 17.82 11.63 2.08
CA ILE A 139 18.15 12.71 1.13
C ILE A 139 17.78 12.30 -0.29
N ASN A 140 18.08 11.05 -0.67
CA ASN A 140 17.70 10.52 -1.97
C ASN A 140 16.18 10.38 -2.11
N ALA A 141 15.49 9.91 -1.07
CA ALA A 141 14.03 9.81 -1.06
C ALA A 141 13.38 11.19 -1.19
N PHE A 142 13.86 12.17 -0.42
CA PHE A 142 13.43 13.56 -0.47
C PHE A 142 13.66 14.18 -1.86
N ALA A 143 14.85 13.98 -2.45
CA ALA A 143 15.17 14.50 -3.77
C ALA A 143 14.25 13.95 -4.88
N LYS A 144 13.74 12.73 -4.73
CA LYS A 144 12.76 12.12 -5.64
C LYS A 144 11.35 12.66 -5.39
N ILE A 145 10.85 12.57 -4.15
CA ILE A 145 9.47 12.94 -3.79
C ILE A 145 9.25 14.45 -3.86
N GLY A 146 10.20 15.27 -3.40
CA GLY A 146 10.07 16.72 -3.36
C GLY A 146 9.99 17.38 -4.75
N ARG A 147 10.30 16.63 -5.82
CA ARG A 147 10.11 17.06 -7.21
C ARG A 147 8.85 16.49 -7.86
N ASP A 148 8.06 15.71 -7.12
CA ASP A 148 6.80 15.20 -7.63
C ASP A 148 5.77 16.32 -7.79
N THR A 149 5.09 16.34 -8.93
CA THR A 149 4.05 17.31 -9.25
C THR A 149 2.85 17.29 -8.29
N SER A 150 2.65 16.20 -7.53
CA SER A 150 1.61 16.12 -6.51
C SER A 150 2.00 16.80 -5.19
N ILE A 151 3.27 17.18 -5.01
CA ILE A 151 3.82 17.76 -3.78
C ILE A 151 4.00 19.26 -3.97
N CYS A 152 3.42 20.05 -3.07
CA CYS A 152 3.50 21.51 -3.09
C CYS A 152 4.46 22.06 -2.04
N TYR A 153 4.80 21.27 -1.04
CA TYR A 153 5.82 21.59 -0.04
C TYR A 153 6.50 20.32 0.45
N SER A 154 7.81 20.40 0.68
CA SER A 154 8.58 19.33 1.28
C SER A 154 9.73 19.89 2.12
N SER A 155 9.96 19.33 3.31
CA SER A 155 11.10 19.67 4.17
C SER A 155 11.69 18.44 4.86
N LEU A 156 12.97 18.51 5.22
CA LEU A 156 13.66 17.53 6.08
C LEU A 156 13.72 17.99 7.55
N ASP A 157 13.41 19.26 7.82
CA ASP A 157 13.51 19.89 9.14
C ASP A 157 12.22 19.77 9.94
N ALA A 158 11.64 18.57 10.05
CA ALA A 158 10.40 18.36 10.81
C ALA A 158 10.64 18.18 12.33
N ASN A 159 11.79 18.62 12.83
CA ASN A 159 12.12 18.63 14.25
C ASN A 159 11.87 20.03 14.81
N ASP A 160 10.71 20.22 15.44
CA ASP A 160 10.54 21.18 16.54
C ASP A 160 10.34 20.38 17.84
#